data_AF-A0A3B8QK46-F1
#
_entry.id   AF-A0A3B8QK46-F1
#
_cell.length_a   1.000
_cell.length_b   1.000
_cell.length_c   1.000
_cell.angle_alpha   90.00
_cell.angle_beta   90.00
_cell.angle_gamma   90.00
#
_symmetry.space_group_name_H-M   'P 1'
#
loop_
_entity.id
_entity.type
_entity.pdbx_description
1 polymer ?
#
loop_
_entity_poly.entity_id
_entity_poly.type
_entity_poly.pdbx_seq_one_letter_code
_entity_poly.pdbx_strand_id
1 'polypeptide(L)'
;MRRLVALSLLLPLGAFGQSDSTQSPEEQHVDQIWTTPFRAQFESGPYQLFSPNTAATNSITGNLSGVQLSLDLHRHLSVGLSLQDAQSQALTETGELFFLDQMRWAGLLA
;
A
#
# COMPACT_ATOMS: atom_id res chain seq x y z
N MET A 1 16.15 27.19 -8.59
CA MET A 1 16.02 26.66 -7.21
C MET A 1 15.51 25.22 -7.34
N ARG A 2 16.35 24.21 -6.99
CA ARG A 2 16.13 23.27 -5.87
C ARG A 2 14.82 22.45 -6.04
N ARG A 3 14.77 21.14 -6.25
CA ARG A 3 15.67 20.01 -5.91
C ARG A 3 15.35 18.80 -6.82
N LEU A 4 16.35 18.29 -7.53
CA LEU A 4 16.47 16.87 -7.88
C LEU A 4 17.25 16.22 -6.74
N VAL A 5 16.66 15.30 -5.99
CA VAL A 5 17.40 14.46 -5.03
C VAL A 5 16.84 13.05 -5.05
N ALA A 6 17.67 12.17 -5.61
CA ALA A 6 17.90 10.77 -5.24
C ALA A 6 16.76 9.76 -5.43
N LEU A 7 16.61 9.27 -6.67
CA LEU A 7 16.06 7.94 -6.96
C LEU A 7 17.19 7.03 -7.50
N SER A 8 18.30 6.93 -6.77
CA SER A 8 19.50 6.19 -7.22
C SER A 8 20.15 5.30 -6.15
N LEU A 9 19.40 4.92 -5.11
CA LEU A 9 19.91 4.05 -4.03
C LEU A 9 19.40 2.60 -4.10
N LEU A 10 18.86 2.16 -5.24
CA LEU A 10 18.31 0.81 -5.43
C LEU A 10 19.12 -0.08 -6.40
N LEU A 11 20.42 0.16 -6.55
CA LEU A 11 21.30 -0.75 -7.27
C LEU A 11 22.24 -1.45 -6.29
N PRO A 12 22.12 -2.76 -6.06
CA PRO A 12 23.20 -3.51 -5.46
C PRO A 12 24.33 -3.57 -6.49
N LEU A 13 25.43 -2.86 -6.21
CA LEU A 13 26.71 -3.05 -6.87
C LEU A 13 27.18 -4.48 -6.58
N GLY A 14 26.90 -5.41 -7.48
CA GLY A 14 27.53 -6.72 -7.52
C GLY A 14 29.00 -6.57 -7.92
N ALA A 15 29.86 -6.30 -6.96
CA ALA A 15 31.30 -6.42 -7.10
C ALA A 15 31.73 -7.75 -6.50
N PHE A 16 31.85 -8.79 -7.33
CA PHE A 16 32.56 -10.00 -6.96
C PHE A 16 33.85 -10.07 -7.80
N GLY A 17 34.96 -9.81 -7.11
CA GLY A 17 36.30 -10.11 -7.60
C GLY A 17 36.51 -11.63 -7.67
N GLN A 18 37.23 -12.06 -8.70
CA GLN A 18 37.76 -13.41 -8.78
C GLN A 18 38.81 -13.63 -7.68
N SER A 19 38.72 -14.76 -6.98
CA SER A 19 39.87 -15.40 -6.36
C SER A 19 39.69 -16.91 -6.40
N ASP A 20 40.48 -17.57 -7.23
CA ASP A 20 40.68 -19.02 -7.22
C ASP A 20 41.20 -19.45 -5.84
N SER A 21 40.52 -20.39 -5.17
CA SER A 21 41.10 -21.32 -4.19
C SER A 21 40.10 -22.44 -3.86
N THR A 22 40.46 -23.65 -4.26
CA THR A 22 39.85 -24.94 -3.90
C THR A 22 39.83 -25.20 -2.39
N GLN A 23 38.65 -25.33 -1.78
CA GLN A 23 38.34 -26.31 -0.72
C GLN A 23 36.85 -26.23 -0.37
N SER A 24 36.15 -27.35 -0.46
CA SER A 24 34.78 -27.53 0.06
C SER A 24 34.84 -27.84 1.56
N PRO A 25 34.15 -27.05 2.39
CA PRO A 25 33.49 -27.57 3.58
C PRO A 25 31.97 -27.38 3.43
N GLU A 26 31.22 -28.42 3.81
CA GLU A 26 29.75 -28.49 3.78
C GLU A 26 29.08 -27.16 4.15
N GLU A 27 28.45 -26.52 3.15
CA GLU A 27 27.60 -25.37 3.37
C GLU A 27 26.36 -25.86 4.12
N GLN A 28 26.30 -25.58 5.43
CA GLN A 28 25.01 -25.38 6.08
C GLN A 28 24.31 -24.28 5.29
N HIS A 29 23.46 -24.69 4.36
CA HIS A 29 22.59 -23.82 3.59
C HIS A 29 21.57 -23.23 4.56
N VAL A 30 22.00 -22.23 5.33
CA VAL A 30 21.10 -21.26 5.92
C VAL A 30 20.56 -20.51 4.72
N ASP A 31 19.40 -20.94 4.23
CA ASP A 31 18.54 -20.15 3.39
C ASP A 31 18.29 -18.83 4.13
N GLN A 32 19.17 -17.86 3.92
CA GLN A 32 18.99 -16.52 4.43
C GLN A 32 17.89 -15.91 3.56
N ILE A 33 16.64 -16.19 3.92
CA ILE A 33 15.48 -15.53 3.34
C ILE A 33 15.55 -14.08 3.83
N TRP A 34 16.08 -13.21 2.98
CA TRP A 34 15.99 -11.77 3.16
C TRP A 34 14.51 -11.38 2.99
N THR A 35 13.75 -11.46 4.07
CA THR A 35 12.43 -10.83 4.12
C THR A 35 12.66 -9.34 4.17
N THR A 36 12.30 -8.64 3.10
CA THR A 36 12.35 -7.18 3.08
C THR A 36 11.46 -6.65 4.22
N PRO A 37 11.96 -5.83 5.15
CA PRO A 37 11.16 -5.36 6.28
C PRO A 37 10.11 -4.32 5.84
N PHE A 38 10.04 -3.99 4.55
CA PHE A 38 9.10 -3.02 4.00
C PHE A 38 7.98 -3.73 3.26
N ARG A 39 6.75 -3.25 3.47
CA ARG A 39 5.57 -3.69 2.72
C ARG A 39 4.88 -2.47 2.11
N ALA A 40 4.51 -2.59 0.85
CA ALA A 40 3.63 -1.65 0.17
C ALA A 40 2.38 -2.41 -0.30
N GLN A 41 1.21 -1.89 0.04
CA GLN A 41 -0.08 -2.46 -0.34
C GLN A 41 -0.92 -1.37 -0.99
N PHE A 42 -1.52 -1.69 -2.12
CA PHE A 42 -2.49 -0.83 -2.78
C PHE A 42 -3.84 -1.55 -2.75
N GLU A 43 -4.87 -0.85 -2.34
CA GLU A 43 -6.24 -1.34 -2.34
C GLU A 43 -7.10 -0.39 -3.16
N SER A 44 -7.96 -0.95 -4.00
CA SER A 44 -8.96 -0.18 -4.72
C SER A 44 -10.18 -1.04 -4.95
N GLY A 45 -11.37 -0.48 -4.72
CA GLY A 45 -12.60 -1.21 -4.94
C GLY A 45 -13.84 -0.35 -4.78
N PRO A 46 -14.96 -0.83 -5.33
CA PRO A 46 -16.24 -0.19 -5.13
C PRO A 46 -16.71 -0.37 -3.70
N TYR A 47 -17.42 0.62 -3.16
CA TYR A 47 -18.15 0.51 -1.91
C TYR A 47 -19.58 1.01 -2.11
N GLN A 48 -20.48 0.55 -1.23
CA GLN A 48 -21.86 0.99 -1.18
C GLN A 48 -22.23 1.25 0.28
N LEU A 49 -22.71 2.46 0.57
CA LEU A 49 -23.21 2.85 1.87
C LEU A 49 -24.74 2.79 1.84
N PHE A 50 -25.29 2.12 2.85
CA PHE A 50 -26.72 2.00 3.08
C PHE A 50 -27.12 2.92 4.21
N SER A 51 -28.21 3.69 4.01
CA SER A 51 -28.81 4.45 5.11
C SER A 51 -29.41 3.48 6.13
N PRO A 52 -29.08 3.60 7.43
CA PRO A 52 -29.69 2.78 8.48
C PRO A 52 -31.15 3.16 8.75
N ASN A 53 -31.63 4.29 8.21
CA ASN A 53 -32.99 4.76 8.42
C ASN A 53 -33.75 4.74 7.10
N THR A 54 -34.79 3.89 7.09
CA THR A 54 -35.89 3.78 6.11
C THR A 54 -35.54 3.26 4.72
N ALA A 55 -36.36 2.33 4.22
CA ALA A 55 -36.97 2.21 2.88
C ALA A 55 -36.27 2.84 1.63
N ALA A 56 -34.96 3.02 1.65
CA ALA A 56 -34.25 3.85 0.70
C ALA A 56 -33.82 3.02 -0.50
N THR A 57 -34.51 3.24 -1.61
CA THR A 57 -34.01 2.97 -2.97
C THR A 57 -32.74 3.78 -3.29
N ASN A 58 -32.40 4.74 -2.42
CA ASN A 58 -31.24 5.62 -2.55
C ASN A 58 -30.04 5.01 -1.85
N SER A 59 -29.05 4.59 -2.64
CA SER A 59 -27.75 4.13 -2.15
C SER A 59 -26.65 5.10 -2.57
N ILE A 60 -25.70 5.34 -1.67
CA ILE A 60 -24.47 6.03 -2.03
C ILE A 60 -23.49 4.95 -2.44
N THR A 61 -23.00 5.04 -3.67
CA THR A 61 -21.95 4.15 -4.19
C THR A 61 -20.69 4.96 -4.39
N GLY A 62 -19.56 4.29 -4.50
CA GLY A 62 -18.32 5.00 -4.71
C GLY A 62 -17.16 4.07 -4.96
N ASN A 63 -16.00 4.66 -5.18
CA ASN A 63 -14.74 3.94 -5.22
C ASN A 63 -13.87 4.41 -4.06
N LEU A 64 -13.33 3.43 -3.33
CA LEU A 64 -12.32 3.64 -2.32
C LEU A 64 -11.00 3.18 -2.92
N SER A 65 -9.96 3.99 -2.78
CA SER A 65 -8.60 3.60 -3.15
C SER A 65 -7.62 4.05 -2.08
N GLY A 66 -6.52 3.33 -1.92
CA GLY A 66 -5.52 3.69 -0.94
C GLY A 66 -4.20 2.98 -1.14
N VAL A 67 -3.16 3.59 -0.58
CA VAL A 67 -1.83 2.99 -0.48
C VAL A 67 -1.44 2.95 0.99
N GLN A 68 -0.87 1.81 1.38
CA GLN A 68 -0.30 1.56 2.69
C GLN A 68 1.17 1.22 2.53
N LEU A 69 2.01 1.90 3.30
CA LEU A 69 3.44 1.62 3.43
C LEU A 69 3.69 1.23 4.88
N SER A 70 4.32 0.08 5.13
CA SER A 70 4.71 -0.33 6.48
C SER A 70 6.15 -0.83 6.54
N LEU A 71 6.73 -0.70 7.73
CA LEU A 71 8.05 -1.17 8.11
C LEU A 71 7.90 -2.08 9.33
N ASP A 72 8.32 -3.32 9.19
CA ASP A 72 8.40 -4.29 10.29
C ASP A 72 9.64 -3.99 11.13
N LEU A 73 9.43 -3.47 12.34
CA LEU A 73 10.49 -3.17 13.31
C LEU A 73 10.87 -4.41 14.14
N HIS A 74 9.90 -5.30 14.35
CA HIS A 74 10.08 -6.56 15.07
C HIS A 74 9.04 -7.58 14.59
N ARG A 75 9.18 -8.86 14.99
CA ARG A 75 8.30 -9.97 14.59
C ARG A 75 6.81 -9.70 14.88
N HIS A 76 6.51 -8.83 15.84
CA HIS A 76 5.15 -8.47 16.26
C HIS A 76 4.90 -6.96 16.26
N LEU A 77 5.78 -6.17 15.63
CA LEU A 77 5.66 -4.71 15.59
C LEU A 77 5.91 -4.22 14.17
N SER A 78 4.91 -3.59 13.59
CA SER A 78 4.98 -2.92 12.29
C SER A 78 4.48 -1.49 12.45
N VAL A 79 5.18 -0.53 11.86
CA VAL A 79 4.72 0.86 11.81
C VAL A 79 4.49 1.24 10.36
N GLY A 80 3.45 2.02 10.10
CA GLY A 80 3.11 2.35 8.72
C GLY A 80 2.38 3.67 8.56
N LEU A 81 2.21 4.03 7.31
CA LEU A 81 1.44 5.16 6.83
C LEU A 81 0.41 4.65 5.85
N SER A 82 -0.82 5.14 5.97
CA SER A 82 -1.87 4.93 4.98
C SER A 82 -2.28 6.27 4.38
N LEU A 83 -2.56 6.26 3.09
CA LEU A 83 -3.27 7.33 2.39
C LEU A 83 -4.46 6.70 1.71
N GLN A 84 -5.66 7.24 1.94
CA GLN A 84 -6.91 6.75 1.40
C GLN A 84 -7.67 7.90 0.74
N ASP A 85 -8.34 7.59 -0.35
CA ASP A 85 -9.17 8.48 -1.16
C ASP A 85 -10.50 7.76 -1.45
N ALA A 86 -11.61 8.41 -1.14
CA ALA A 86 -12.95 7.93 -1.38
C ALA A 86 -13.71 8.92 -2.25
N GLN A 87 -14.25 8.43 -3.37
CA GLN A 87 -15.12 9.19 -4.26
C GLN A 87 -16.53 8.66 -4.16
N SER A 88 -17.48 9.54 -3.85
CA SER A 88 -18.87 9.16 -3.58
C SER A 88 -19.80 9.68 -4.67
N GLN A 89 -20.77 8.87 -5.06
CA GLN A 89 -21.85 9.21 -5.99
C GLN A 89 -23.18 8.64 -5.50
N ALA A 90 -24.27 9.33 -5.77
CA ALA A 90 -25.63 8.88 -5.49
C ALA A 90 -26.44 8.82 -6.78
N LEU A 91 -27.29 7.81 -6.89
CA LEU A 91 -28.31 7.73 -7.91
C LEU A 91 -29.63 8.23 -7.32
N THR A 92 -30.27 9.19 -7.96
CA THR A 92 -31.60 9.67 -7.53
C THR A 92 -32.70 8.72 -7.98
N GLU A 93 -33.89 8.92 -7.41
CA GLU A 93 -35.11 8.22 -7.80
C GLU A 93 -35.51 8.47 -9.27
N THR A 94 -35.07 9.59 -9.85
CA THR A 94 -35.27 9.94 -11.27
C THR A 94 -34.23 9.31 -12.19
N GLY A 95 -33.23 8.59 -11.66
CA GLY A 95 -32.15 7.97 -12.41
C GLY A 95 -30.98 8.90 -12.73
N GLU A 96 -30.92 10.08 -12.11
CA GLU A 96 -29.82 11.02 -12.29
C GLU A 96 -28.65 10.68 -11.34
N LEU A 97 -27.42 10.79 -11.85
CA LEU A 97 -26.20 10.51 -11.09
C LEU A 97 -25.60 11.81 -10.55
N PHE A 98 -25.46 11.88 -9.23
CA PHE A 98 -24.86 13.01 -8.52
C PHE A 98 -23.53 12.61 -7.90
N PHE A 99 -22.48 13.38 -8.17
CA PHE A 99 -21.22 13.28 -7.45
C PHE A 99 -21.34 14.06 -6.14
N LEU A 100 -21.07 13.39 -5.02
CA LEU A 100 -21.29 13.96 -3.69
C LEU A 100 -20.04 14.65 -3.15
N ASP A 101 -19.04 13.86 -2.78
CA ASP A 101 -17.83 14.35 -2.14
C ASP A 101 -16.64 13.45 -2.43
N GLN A 102 -15.45 14.06 -2.41
CA GLN A 102 -14.16 13.38 -2.44
C GLN A 102 -13.48 13.55 -1.10
N MET A 103 -13.41 12.48 -0.33
CA MET A 103 -12.76 12.47 0.98
C MET A 103 -11.38 11.86 0.89
N ARG A 104 -10.40 12.52 1.49
CA ARG A 104 -9.02 12.05 1.57
C ARG A 104 -8.55 12.06 3.00
N TRP A 105 -7.91 10.98 3.43
CA TRP A 105 -7.32 10.91 4.75
C TRP A 105 -5.99 10.18 4.73
N ALA A 106 -5.13 10.56 5.67
CA ALA A 106 -3.86 9.91 5.90
C ALA A 106 -3.79 9.50 7.38
N GLY A 107 -3.24 8.32 7.65
CA GLY A 107 -3.18 7.75 8.99
C GLY A 107 -1.84 7.09 9.28
N LEU A 108 -1.50 7.05 10.57
CA LEU A 108 -0.43 6.19 11.08
C LEU A 108 -1.03 4.82 11.40
N LEU A 109 -0.28 3.77 11.08
CA LEU A 109 -0.58 2.38 11.40
C LEU A 109 0.45 1.91 12.43
N ALA A 110 -0.01 1.21 13.46
CA ALA A 110 0.81 0.71 14.57
C ALA A 110 0.43 -0.74 14.89
#